data_AF-A0A2D4JZ66-F1
#
_entry.id   AF-A0A2D4JZ66-F1
#
_cell.length_a   1.000
_cell.length_b   1.000
_cell.length_c   1.000
_cell.angle_alpha   90.00
_cell.angle_beta   90.00
_cell.angle_gamma   90.00
#
_symmetry.space_group_name_H-M   'P 1'
#
loop_
_entity.id
_entity.type
_entity.pdbx_description
1 polymer ?
#
loop_
_entity_poly.entity_id
_entity_poly.type
_entity_poly.pdbx_seq_one_letter_code
_entity_poly.pdbx_strand_id
1 'polypeptide(L)'
;PLPVQILLPSLQCAYFALLWQLPPMTESPSSKENIFLLRTHLRQYCNICTSYLSHYNRDLREKAFMILCDLLLILSHQDSSNNGAARLLEYLPSTSLQTKMLLFIRHHVFGEEEETKDMTESDVKVKENQKLDTLHLKRCLLAAYCKLIICNVVEITAAAEIYKHYMKAYNDFGDIIKETLSRTRHNNKIQSARILTLCLQQLFQKHVESQGDGSSSSNSLDSSSTSFNNIKELARRFSLTFGWDQVKSRESVAMIHKEGIEFAFQGAAGMEGKCLPPNLNFLIILSEFSNKLLKPDKRLVFLV
;
A
#
# COMPACT_ATOMS: atom_id res chain seq x y z
N PRO A 1 -33.63 -7.48 4.71
CA PRO A 1 -32.50 -6.66 4.25
C PRO A 1 -32.98 -5.31 3.70
N LEU A 2 -32.34 -4.20 4.08
CA LEU A 2 -32.68 -2.86 3.58
C LEU A 2 -32.30 -2.74 2.09
N PRO A 3 -33.14 -2.10 1.24
CA PRO A 3 -32.84 -1.89 -0.17
C PRO A 3 -31.57 -1.07 -0.39
N VAL A 4 -30.75 -1.47 -1.37
CA VAL A 4 -29.52 -0.75 -1.77
C VAL A 4 -29.84 0.70 -2.17
N GLN A 5 -31.00 0.91 -2.82
CA GLN A 5 -31.50 2.21 -3.25
C GLN A 5 -31.75 3.17 -2.07
N ILE A 6 -31.94 2.66 -0.84
CA ILE A 6 -32.08 3.46 0.38
C ILE A 6 -30.72 3.61 1.06
N LEU A 7 -29.95 2.53 1.14
CA LEU A 7 -28.68 2.50 1.85
C LEU A 7 -27.61 3.41 1.22
N LEU A 8 -27.47 3.41 -0.11
CA LEU A 8 -26.49 4.23 -0.81
C LEU A 8 -26.71 5.75 -0.57
N PRO A 9 -27.91 6.31 -0.80
CA PRO A 9 -28.18 7.71 -0.48
C PRO A 9 -28.06 8.02 1.01
N SER A 10 -28.45 7.09 1.89
CA SER A 10 -28.34 7.28 3.34
C SER A 10 -26.89 7.40 3.80
N LEU A 11 -25.99 6.54 3.29
CA LEU A 11 -24.56 6.67 3.53
C LEU A 11 -24.05 8.03 3.06
N GLN A 12 -24.39 8.44 1.84
CA GLN A 12 -23.95 9.72 1.30
C GLN A 12 -24.50 10.93 2.09
N CYS A 13 -25.77 10.89 2.48
CA CYS A 13 -26.41 11.95 3.25
C CYS A 13 -25.77 12.12 4.62
N ALA A 14 -25.54 11.01 5.33
CA ALA A 14 -24.84 11.03 6.62
C ALA A 14 -23.40 11.57 6.49
N TYR A 15 -22.69 11.20 5.42
CA TYR A 15 -21.36 11.77 5.12
C TYR A 15 -21.42 13.29 4.96
N PHE A 16 -22.35 13.80 4.14
CA PHE A 16 -22.49 15.25 3.94
C PHE A 16 -22.91 15.99 5.22
N ALA A 17 -23.81 15.40 6.01
CA ALA A 17 -24.22 15.98 7.29
C ALA A 17 -23.03 16.13 8.26
N LEU A 18 -22.14 15.14 8.29
CA LEU A 18 -20.91 15.21 9.10
C LEU A 18 -19.93 16.26 8.57
N LEU A 19 -19.73 16.32 7.25
CA LEU A 19 -18.86 17.33 6.65
C LEU A 19 -19.34 18.75 6.92
N TRP A 20 -20.66 18.99 6.86
CA TRP A 20 -21.23 20.31 7.10
C TRP A 20 -21.05 20.80 8.55
N GLN A 21 -20.86 19.87 9.48
CA GLN A 21 -20.60 20.16 10.89
C GLN A 21 -19.12 20.47 11.18
N LEU A 22 -18.20 20.20 10.24
CA LEU A 22 -16.76 20.43 10.46
C LEU A 22 -16.36 21.92 10.46
N PRO A 23 -16.70 22.75 9.44
CA PRO A 23 -16.25 24.15 9.38
C PRO A 23 -16.72 25.07 10.52
N PRO A 24 -18.00 25.02 10.97
CA PRO A 24 -18.46 25.88 12.07
C PRO A 24 -17.72 25.65 13.39
N MET A 25 -17.16 24.46 13.57
CA MET A 25 -16.48 24.01 14.79
C MET A 25 -15.00 24.40 14.82
N THR A 26 -14.39 24.70 13.66
CA THR A 26 -13.02 25.19 13.56
C THR A 26 -12.93 26.73 13.63
N GLU A 27 -14.00 27.43 13.23
CA GLU A 27 -14.03 28.90 13.11
C GLU A 27 -14.64 29.63 14.32
N SER A 28 -15.49 28.98 15.12
CA SER A 28 -16.11 29.58 16.32
C SER A 28 -15.72 28.83 17.59
N PRO A 29 -15.72 29.48 18.79
CA PRO A 29 -15.52 28.78 20.06
C PRO A 29 -16.75 27.90 20.36
N SER A 30 -16.82 26.75 19.69
CA SER A 30 -17.81 25.74 19.95
C SER A 30 -17.61 25.13 21.33
N SER A 31 -18.71 24.78 22.01
CA SER A 31 -18.63 24.11 23.31
C SER A 31 -17.88 22.79 23.16
N LYS A 32 -17.05 22.43 24.16
CA LYS A 32 -16.31 21.15 24.19
C LYS A 32 -17.25 19.94 24.03
N GLU A 33 -18.50 20.07 24.48
CA GLU A 33 -19.56 19.07 24.34
C GLU A 33 -19.94 18.83 22.87
N ASN A 34 -20.07 19.88 22.06
CA ASN A 34 -20.39 19.75 20.63
C ASN A 34 -19.26 19.07 19.85
N ILE A 35 -18.00 19.40 20.17
CA ILE A 35 -16.82 18.74 19.58
C ILE A 35 -16.78 17.26 19.96
N PHE A 36 -17.07 16.93 21.22
CA PHE A 36 -17.12 15.54 21.68
C PHE A 36 -18.26 14.75 21.01
N LEU A 37 -19.44 15.36 20.85
CA LEU A 37 -20.56 14.76 20.17
C LEU A 37 -20.23 14.47 18.69
N LEU A 38 -19.64 15.44 17.99
CA LEU A 38 -19.21 15.28 16.59
C LEU A 38 -18.16 14.16 16.46
N ARG A 39 -17.16 14.12 17.35
CA ARG A 39 -16.16 13.03 17.39
C ARG A 39 -16.83 11.66 17.58
N THR A 40 -17.86 11.60 18.42
CA THR A 40 -18.63 10.38 18.67
C THR A 40 -19.41 9.96 17.43
N HIS A 41 -20.10 10.88 16.77
CA HIS A 41 -20.81 10.62 15.51
C HIS A 41 -19.85 10.18 14.39
N LEU A 42 -18.70 10.84 14.23
CA LEU A 42 -17.67 10.45 13.28
C LEU A 42 -17.18 9.02 13.53
N ARG A 43 -16.88 8.68 14.79
CA ARG A 43 -16.43 7.33 15.14
C ARG A 43 -17.50 6.27 14.85
N GLN A 44 -18.76 6.54 15.23
CA GLN A 44 -19.87 5.65 14.94
C GLN A 44 -20.06 5.47 13.43
N TYR A 45 -19.98 6.56 12.68
CA TYR A 45 -20.12 6.53 11.23
C TYR A 45 -18.96 5.79 10.54
N CYS A 46 -17.72 5.97 10.99
CA CYS A 46 -16.57 5.17 10.54
C CYS A 46 -16.80 3.68 10.83
N ASN A 47 -17.33 3.32 12.01
CA ASN A 47 -17.64 1.92 12.34
C ASN A 47 -18.74 1.34 11.43
N ILE A 48 -19.77 2.13 11.11
CA ILE A 48 -20.81 1.75 10.15
C ILE A 48 -20.19 1.52 8.76
N CYS A 49 -19.39 2.46 8.25
CA CYS A 49 -18.74 2.29 6.95
C CYS A 49 -17.78 1.08 6.95
N THR A 50 -17.11 0.82 8.07
CA THR A 50 -16.23 -0.34 8.23
C THR A 50 -16.98 -1.67 8.12
N SER A 51 -18.23 -1.75 8.60
CA SER A 51 -19.04 -2.97 8.46
C SER A 51 -19.51 -3.17 7.01
N TYR A 52 -19.72 -2.09 6.25
CA TYR A 52 -20.07 -2.15 4.83
C TYR A 52 -18.91 -2.57 3.92
N LEU A 53 -17.66 -2.51 4.37
CA LEU A 53 -16.50 -2.98 3.57
C LEU A 53 -16.62 -4.46 3.17
N SER A 54 -17.27 -5.28 3.98
CA SER A 54 -17.47 -6.73 3.73
C SER A 54 -18.85 -7.04 3.16
N HIS A 55 -19.59 -6.04 2.68
CA HIS A 55 -20.94 -6.23 2.18
C HIS A 55 -20.97 -6.88 0.78
N TYR A 56 -21.95 -7.77 0.54
CA TYR A 56 -22.07 -8.53 -0.71
C TYR A 56 -22.34 -7.65 -1.94
N ASN A 57 -23.08 -6.56 -1.77
CA ASN A 57 -23.33 -5.58 -2.84
C ASN A 57 -22.09 -4.71 -3.10
N ARG A 58 -21.71 -4.61 -4.37
CA ARG A 58 -20.50 -3.90 -4.84
C ARG A 58 -20.53 -2.42 -4.55
N ASP A 59 -21.61 -1.77 -4.94
CA ASP A 59 -21.73 -0.32 -4.85
C ASP A 59 -21.65 0.14 -3.39
N LEU A 60 -22.26 -0.61 -2.45
CA LEU A 60 -22.20 -0.28 -1.03
C LEU A 60 -20.79 -0.39 -0.44
N ARG A 61 -20.05 -1.47 -0.73
CA ARG A 61 -18.70 -1.66 -0.18
C ARG A 61 -17.71 -0.65 -0.77
N GLU A 62 -17.80 -0.35 -2.06
CA GLU A 62 -16.96 0.66 -2.73
C GLU A 62 -17.29 2.06 -2.24
N LYS A 63 -18.58 2.37 -2.04
CA LYS A 63 -19.01 3.65 -1.51
C LYS A 63 -18.52 3.87 -0.09
N ALA A 64 -18.67 2.86 0.78
CA ALA A 64 -18.18 2.91 2.15
C ALA A 64 -16.65 3.07 2.20
N PHE A 65 -15.91 2.39 1.32
CA PHE A 65 -14.47 2.53 1.21
C PHE A 65 -14.05 3.96 0.84
N MET A 66 -14.66 4.54 -0.19
CA MET A 66 -14.36 5.92 -0.62
C MET A 66 -14.67 6.94 0.47
N ILE A 67 -15.80 6.80 1.16
CA ILE A 67 -16.19 7.66 2.28
C ILE A 67 -15.17 7.55 3.43
N LEU A 68 -14.71 6.34 3.76
CA LEU A 68 -13.67 6.14 4.77
C LEU A 68 -12.37 6.83 4.36
N CYS A 69 -11.91 6.67 3.11
CA CYS A 69 -10.71 7.35 2.64
C CYS A 69 -10.82 8.87 2.74
N ASP A 70 -11.93 9.45 2.28
CA ASP A 70 -12.13 10.90 2.35
C ASP A 70 -12.16 11.39 3.81
N LEU A 71 -12.95 10.76 4.67
CA LEU A 71 -13.06 11.17 6.07
C LEU A 71 -11.72 11.07 6.81
N LEU A 72 -11.01 9.95 6.65
CA LEU A 72 -9.70 9.76 7.28
C LEU A 72 -8.69 10.84 6.84
N LEU A 73 -8.70 11.19 5.56
CA LEU A 73 -7.83 12.23 5.02
C LEU A 73 -8.22 13.64 5.49
N ILE A 74 -9.52 13.96 5.54
CA ILE A 74 -10.00 15.26 6.00
C ILE A 74 -9.69 15.45 7.48
N LEU A 75 -9.87 14.41 8.30
CA LEU A 75 -9.63 14.46 9.75
C LEU A 75 -8.14 14.51 10.10
N SER A 76 -7.25 13.99 9.25
CA SER A 76 -5.80 14.01 9.50
C SER A 76 -5.14 15.38 9.21
N HIS A 77 -5.79 16.27 8.47
CA HIS A 77 -5.23 17.56 8.05
C HIS A 77 -5.76 18.77 8.84
N GLN A 78 -6.49 18.56 9.94
CA GLN A 78 -7.06 19.65 10.74
C GLN A 78 -6.02 20.41 11.59
N ASP A 79 -4.77 19.95 11.66
CA ASP A 79 -3.70 20.49 12.52
C ASP A 79 -3.11 21.84 12.08
N SER A 80 -3.46 22.38 10.90
CA SER A 80 -2.85 23.64 10.43
C SER A 80 -3.43 24.90 11.07
N SER A 81 -4.55 24.80 11.82
CA SER A 81 -5.07 25.91 12.61
C SER A 81 -4.66 25.75 14.07
N ASN A 82 -4.03 26.76 14.63
CA ASN A 82 -3.44 26.79 15.99
C ASN A 82 -4.50 26.72 17.13
N ASN A 83 -5.69 26.19 16.86
CA ASN A 83 -6.79 26.03 17.80
C ASN A 83 -6.76 24.63 18.41
N GLY A 84 -6.63 24.54 19.74
CA GLY A 84 -6.65 23.26 20.48
C GLY A 84 -7.93 22.41 20.26
N ALA A 85 -8.98 22.99 19.67
CA ALA A 85 -10.18 22.28 19.22
C ALA A 85 -9.93 21.33 18.03
N ALA A 86 -8.99 21.65 17.12
CA ALA A 86 -8.68 20.83 15.96
C ALA A 86 -8.00 19.51 16.36
N ARG A 87 -7.08 19.55 17.34
CA ARG A 87 -6.48 18.33 17.93
C ARG A 87 -7.50 17.40 18.59
N LEU A 88 -8.62 17.93 19.08
CA LEU A 88 -9.69 17.11 19.67
C LEU A 88 -10.49 16.33 18.63
N LEU A 89 -10.39 16.69 17.35
CA LEU A 89 -11.02 15.96 16.24
C LEU A 89 -10.05 15.00 15.54
N GLU A 90 -8.77 14.97 15.93
CA GLU A 90 -7.79 14.04 15.37
C GLU A 90 -8.29 12.59 15.54
N TYR A 91 -8.46 11.94 14.40
CA TYR A 91 -8.95 10.58 14.31
C TYR A 91 -7.95 9.76 13.49
N LEU A 92 -7.16 8.95 14.19
CA LEU A 92 -6.28 7.98 13.58
C LEU A 92 -7.01 6.64 13.45
N PRO A 93 -6.96 5.99 12.26
CA PRO A 93 -7.61 4.71 12.05
C PRO A 93 -6.95 3.63 12.93
N SER A 94 -7.78 2.81 13.58
CA SER A 94 -7.28 1.66 14.35
C SER A 94 -6.59 0.64 13.45
N THR A 95 -5.66 -0.16 14.00
CA THR A 95 -4.99 -1.23 13.26
C THR A 95 -5.98 -2.17 12.57
N SER A 96 -7.11 -2.48 13.23
CA SER A 96 -8.17 -3.30 12.64
C SER A 96 -8.78 -2.67 11.38
N LEU A 97 -9.04 -1.35 11.40
CA LEU A 97 -9.55 -0.63 10.23
C LEU A 97 -8.51 -0.60 9.11
N GLN A 98 -7.25 -0.28 9.43
CA GLN A 98 -6.17 -0.26 8.45
C GLN A 98 -6.03 -1.61 7.73
N THR A 99 -6.05 -2.72 8.48
CA THR A 99 -6.02 -4.08 7.92
C THR A 99 -7.22 -4.34 7.02
N LYS A 100 -8.45 -3.98 7.44
CA LYS A 100 -9.66 -4.16 6.60
C LYS A 100 -9.60 -3.37 5.30
N MET A 101 -9.12 -2.12 5.34
CA MET A 101 -8.96 -1.29 4.14
C MET A 101 -7.90 -1.84 3.20
N LEU A 102 -6.78 -2.33 3.74
CA LEU A 102 -5.73 -2.97 2.96
C LEU A 102 -6.23 -4.26 2.30
N LEU A 103 -6.95 -5.10 3.05
CA LEU A 103 -7.59 -6.30 2.51
C LEU A 103 -8.60 -5.95 1.42
N PHE A 104 -9.39 -4.88 1.59
CA PHE A 104 -10.32 -4.41 0.57
C PHE A 104 -9.60 -4.11 -0.75
N ILE A 105 -8.49 -3.37 -0.71
CA ILE A 105 -7.68 -3.08 -1.91
C ILE A 105 -7.14 -4.37 -2.54
N ARG A 106 -6.60 -5.29 -1.72
CA ARG A 106 -6.07 -6.56 -2.22
C ARG A 106 -7.12 -7.41 -2.93
N HIS A 107 -8.35 -7.47 -2.41
CA HIS A 107 -9.41 -8.30 -2.98
C HIS A 107 -10.15 -7.63 -4.14
N HIS A 108 -10.45 -6.33 -4.04
CA HIS A 108 -11.34 -5.65 -4.98
C HIS A 108 -10.63 -4.83 -6.04
N VAL A 109 -9.37 -4.42 -5.82
CA VAL A 109 -8.57 -3.72 -6.84
C VAL A 109 -7.65 -4.72 -7.56
N PHE A 110 -6.89 -5.51 -6.80
CA PHE A 110 -5.91 -6.45 -7.35
C PHE A 110 -6.40 -7.89 -7.50
N GLY A 111 -7.64 -8.19 -7.12
CA GLY A 111 -8.24 -9.49 -7.35
C GLY A 111 -8.47 -9.75 -8.83
N GLU A 112 -8.27 -11.00 -9.25
CA GLU A 112 -8.57 -11.46 -10.60
C GLU A 112 -10.10 -11.43 -10.82
N GLU A 113 -10.54 -10.82 -11.92
CA GLU A 113 -11.93 -10.91 -12.34
C GLU A 113 -12.10 -12.25 -13.08
N GLU A 114 -13.07 -13.07 -12.68
CA GLU A 114 -13.42 -14.28 -13.41
C GLU A 114 -13.90 -13.89 -14.82
N GLU A 115 -13.03 -14.03 -15.81
CA GLU A 115 -13.39 -13.85 -17.21
C GLU A 115 -14.42 -14.92 -17.59
N THR A 116 -15.68 -14.51 -17.69
CA THR A 116 -16.76 -15.36 -18.22
C THR A 116 -16.52 -15.55 -19.72
N LYS A 117 -16.00 -16.73 -20.07
CA LYS A 117 -15.44 -17.10 -21.38
C LYS A 117 -16.44 -17.27 -22.53
N ASP A 118 -17.72 -16.98 -22.32
CA ASP A 118 -18.70 -17.11 -23.39
C ASP A 118 -19.20 -15.72 -23.85
N MET A 119 -19.38 -15.56 -25.17
CA MET A 119 -20.42 -14.78 -25.87
C MET A 119 -19.96 -13.83 -27.02
N THR A 120 -20.96 -13.45 -27.82
CA THR A 120 -21.04 -12.88 -29.18
C THR A 120 -20.50 -11.45 -29.41
N GLU A 121 -20.19 -11.10 -30.68
CA GLU A 121 -19.55 -9.83 -31.12
C GLU A 121 -20.27 -8.52 -30.72
N SER A 122 -21.61 -8.51 -30.64
CA SER A 122 -22.38 -7.32 -30.21
C SER A 122 -22.25 -7.05 -28.71
N ASP A 123 -22.00 -8.07 -27.91
CA ASP A 123 -21.78 -7.97 -26.46
C ASP A 123 -20.38 -7.45 -26.13
N VAL A 124 -19.45 -7.48 -27.10
CA VAL A 124 -18.04 -7.11 -26.91
C VAL A 124 -17.90 -5.62 -26.60
N LYS A 125 -18.52 -4.72 -27.37
CA LYS A 125 -18.41 -3.26 -27.14
C LYS A 125 -19.06 -2.80 -25.83
N VAL A 126 -20.17 -3.41 -25.43
CA VAL A 126 -20.85 -3.10 -24.17
C VAL A 126 -20.03 -3.61 -22.98
N LYS A 127 -19.45 -4.81 -23.08
CA LYS A 127 -18.52 -5.35 -22.08
C LYS A 127 -17.22 -4.54 -22.00
N GLU A 128 -16.69 -4.04 -23.12
CA GLU A 128 -15.50 -3.18 -23.14
C GLU A 128 -15.72 -1.88 -22.37
N ASN A 129 -16.86 -1.20 -22.59
CA ASN A 129 -17.22 0.00 -21.83
C ASN A 129 -17.40 -0.31 -20.34
N GLN A 130 -18.08 -1.41 -20.00
CA GLN A 130 -18.25 -1.83 -18.60
C GLN A 130 -16.90 -2.17 -17.94
N LYS A 131 -15.99 -2.83 -18.65
CA LYS A 131 -14.63 -3.16 -18.18
C LYS A 131 -13.79 -1.89 -17.97
N LEU A 132 -13.96 -0.90 -18.83
CA LEU A 132 -13.30 0.40 -18.70
C LEU A 132 -13.84 1.16 -17.47
N ASP A 133 -15.16 1.17 -17.26
CA ASP A 133 -15.79 1.78 -16.08
C ASP A 133 -15.36 1.10 -14.78
N THR A 134 -15.31 -0.24 -14.75
CA THR A 134 -14.80 -0.97 -13.56
C THR A 134 -13.33 -0.68 -13.30
N LEU A 135 -12.50 -0.61 -14.34
CA LEU A 135 -11.10 -0.24 -14.21
C LEU A 135 -10.94 1.19 -13.67
N HIS A 136 -11.69 2.16 -14.19
CA HIS A 136 -11.68 3.52 -13.66
C HIS A 136 -12.04 3.57 -12.18
N LEU A 137 -13.06 2.82 -11.76
CA LEU A 137 -13.45 2.75 -10.36
C LEU A 137 -12.35 2.14 -9.48
N LYS A 138 -11.73 1.03 -9.92
CA LYS A 138 -10.58 0.42 -9.23
C LYS A 138 -9.41 1.41 -9.10
N ARG A 139 -9.13 2.18 -10.15
CA ARG A 139 -8.10 3.24 -10.13
C ARG A 139 -8.43 4.33 -9.10
N CYS A 140 -9.69 4.75 -9.02
CA CYS A 140 -10.14 5.71 -8.01
C CYS A 140 -9.97 5.19 -6.58
N LEU A 141 -10.36 3.93 -6.32
CA LEU A 141 -10.20 3.27 -5.02
C LEU A 141 -8.74 3.18 -4.61
N LEU A 142 -7.86 2.74 -5.53
CA LEU A 142 -6.43 2.65 -5.28
C LEU A 142 -5.82 4.02 -4.99
N ALA A 143 -6.13 5.03 -5.81
CA ALA A 143 -5.63 6.38 -5.61
C ALA A 143 -6.08 6.97 -4.26
N ALA A 144 -7.33 6.72 -3.85
CA ALA A 144 -7.84 7.15 -2.56
C ALA A 144 -7.05 6.53 -1.40
N TYR A 145 -6.76 5.23 -1.46
CA TYR A 145 -5.95 4.55 -0.45
C TYR A 145 -4.48 5.01 -0.45
N CYS A 146 -3.89 5.20 -1.63
CA CYS A 146 -2.53 5.72 -1.76
C CYS A 146 -2.37 7.12 -1.16
N LYS A 147 -3.39 7.98 -1.23
CA LYS A 147 -3.37 9.29 -0.55
C LYS A 147 -3.25 9.14 0.97
N LEU A 148 -3.94 8.17 1.57
CA LEU A 148 -3.83 7.91 3.01
C LEU A 148 -2.41 7.51 3.40
N ILE A 149 -1.74 6.69 2.59
CA ILE A 149 -0.34 6.30 2.81
C ILE A 149 0.58 7.52 2.71
N ILE A 150 0.44 8.31 1.64
CA ILE A 150 1.28 9.49 1.39
C ILE A 150 1.13 10.50 2.52
N CYS A 151 -0.09 10.73 2.99
CA CYS A 151 -0.38 11.64 4.09
C CYS A 151 -0.15 11.02 5.48
N ASN A 152 0.44 9.83 5.58
CA ASN A 152 0.78 9.15 6.83
C ASN A 152 -0.44 8.92 7.77
N VAL A 153 -1.63 8.73 7.18
CA VAL A 153 -2.88 8.43 7.90
C VAL A 153 -2.98 6.94 8.22
N VAL A 154 -2.45 6.11 7.33
CA VAL A 154 -2.26 4.66 7.54
C VAL A 154 -0.77 4.37 7.61
N GLU A 155 -0.42 3.22 8.19
CA GLU A 155 0.97 2.81 8.33
C GLU A 155 1.65 2.72 6.96
N ILE A 156 2.80 3.37 6.84
CA ILE A 156 3.53 3.48 5.57
C ILE A 156 4.01 2.10 5.05
N THR A 157 4.13 1.11 5.94
CA THR A 157 4.45 -0.29 5.58
C THR A 157 3.38 -0.92 4.70
N ALA A 158 2.12 -0.46 4.76
CA ALA A 158 1.05 -0.91 3.86
C ALA A 158 1.38 -0.64 2.38
N ALA A 159 2.23 0.35 2.08
CA ALA A 159 2.69 0.60 0.73
C ALA A 159 3.47 -0.57 0.12
N ALA A 160 4.16 -1.37 0.95
CA ALA A 160 4.84 -2.57 0.47
C ALA A 160 3.87 -3.54 -0.18
N GLU A 161 2.67 -3.73 0.38
CA GLU A 161 1.63 -4.58 -0.22
C GLU A 161 1.16 -4.06 -1.58
N ILE A 162 1.10 -2.75 -1.77
CA ILE A 162 0.73 -2.13 -3.05
C ILE A 162 1.86 -2.31 -4.07
N TYR A 163 3.11 -2.10 -3.67
CA TYR A 163 4.29 -2.16 -4.54
C TYR A 163 4.53 -3.55 -5.12
N LYS A 164 4.10 -4.62 -4.43
CA LYS A 164 4.12 -6.00 -4.95
C LYS A 164 3.37 -6.14 -6.28
N HIS A 165 2.35 -5.33 -6.51
CA HIS A 165 1.52 -5.39 -7.73
C HIS A 165 2.08 -4.56 -8.88
N TYR A 166 3.17 -3.81 -8.69
CA TYR A 166 3.68 -2.87 -9.69
C TYR A 166 4.00 -3.52 -11.04
N MET A 167 4.47 -4.78 -11.05
CA MET A 167 4.76 -5.50 -12.29
C MET A 167 3.50 -6.07 -12.93
N LYS A 168 2.71 -6.82 -12.13
CA LYS A 168 1.57 -7.56 -12.63
C LYS A 168 0.45 -6.65 -13.14
N ALA A 169 0.25 -5.51 -12.50
CA ALA A 169 -0.80 -4.57 -12.83
C ALA A 169 -0.24 -3.24 -13.37
N TYR A 170 0.87 -3.31 -14.10
CA TYR A 170 1.57 -2.13 -14.62
C TYR A 170 0.68 -1.30 -15.57
N ASN A 171 -0.06 -1.95 -16.46
CA ASN A 171 -0.92 -1.27 -17.43
C ASN A 171 -2.10 -0.56 -16.75
N ASP A 172 -2.65 -1.18 -15.71
CA ASP A 172 -3.88 -0.73 -15.05
C ASP A 172 -3.63 0.29 -13.94
N PHE A 173 -2.52 0.16 -13.20
CA PHE A 173 -2.24 0.92 -11.98
C PHE A 173 -0.81 1.46 -11.88
N GLY A 174 0.05 1.22 -12.88
CA GLY A 174 1.48 1.52 -12.81
C GLY A 174 1.79 3.00 -12.57
N ASP A 175 1.00 3.90 -13.15
CA ASP A 175 1.12 5.34 -12.93
C ASP A 175 0.80 5.77 -11.50
N ILE A 176 -0.29 5.24 -10.91
CA ILE A 176 -0.69 5.50 -9.52
C ILE A 176 0.38 4.99 -8.55
N ILE A 177 0.87 3.77 -8.77
CA ILE A 177 1.91 3.17 -7.94
C ILE A 177 3.22 3.97 -8.06
N LYS A 178 3.59 4.39 -9.28
CA LYS A 178 4.78 5.21 -9.53
C LYS A 178 4.70 6.58 -8.85
N GLU A 179 3.54 7.25 -8.88
CA GLU A 179 3.35 8.51 -8.17
C GLU A 179 3.43 8.30 -6.65
N THR A 180 2.86 7.21 -6.13
CA THR A 180 2.95 6.85 -4.71
C THR A 180 4.40 6.61 -4.27
N LEU A 181 5.19 5.90 -5.08
CA LEU A 181 6.63 5.72 -4.88
C LEU A 181 7.38 7.07 -4.86
N SER A 182 7.02 7.97 -5.76
CA SER A 182 7.63 9.31 -5.84
C SER A 182 7.33 10.14 -4.59
N ARG A 183 6.06 10.19 -4.18
CA ARG A 183 5.58 10.97 -3.04
C ARG A 183 6.09 10.44 -1.70
N THR A 184 6.04 9.12 -1.48
CA THR A 184 6.59 8.52 -0.24
C THR A 184 8.09 8.78 -0.11
N ARG A 185 8.85 8.72 -1.22
CA ARG A 185 10.27 9.09 -1.25
C ARG A 185 10.52 10.57 -0.98
N HIS A 186 9.67 11.46 -1.51
CA HIS A 186 9.77 12.89 -1.25
C HIS A 186 9.53 13.22 0.22
N ASN A 187 8.53 12.58 0.83
CA ASN A 187 8.18 12.78 2.23
C ASN A 187 9.26 12.26 3.18
N ASN A 188 9.76 11.04 2.95
CA ASN A 188 10.85 10.47 3.74
C ASN A 188 11.66 9.46 2.92
N LYS A 189 12.84 9.90 2.46
CA LYS A 189 13.73 9.10 1.60
C LYS A 189 14.22 7.81 2.25
N ILE A 190 14.44 7.82 3.56
CA ILE A 190 14.95 6.65 4.30
C ILE A 190 13.82 5.65 4.52
N GLN A 191 12.67 6.10 5.02
CA GLN A 191 11.50 5.22 5.19
C GLN A 191 11.05 4.62 3.87
N SER A 192 11.04 5.41 2.78
CA SER A 192 10.76 4.89 1.43
C SER A 192 11.72 3.78 1.02
N ALA A 193 13.03 3.93 1.27
CA ALA A 193 14.01 2.87 1.04
C ALA A 193 13.70 1.60 1.86
N ARG A 194 13.37 1.74 3.15
CA ARG A 194 12.99 0.60 4.00
C ARG A 194 11.79 -0.17 3.47
N ILE A 195 10.76 0.54 3.02
CA ILE A 195 9.54 -0.06 2.46
C ILE A 195 9.83 -0.81 1.16
N LEU A 196 10.69 -0.26 0.30
CA LEU A 196 11.13 -0.94 -0.92
C LEU A 196 11.84 -2.25 -0.58
N THR A 197 12.75 -2.22 0.40
CA THR A 197 13.44 -3.42 0.88
C THR A 197 12.45 -4.43 1.46
N LEU A 198 11.55 -3.99 2.34
CA LEU A 198 10.50 -4.82 2.95
C LEU A 198 9.62 -5.50 1.89
N CYS A 199 9.22 -4.75 0.85
CA CYS A 199 8.45 -5.30 -0.26
C CYS A 199 9.18 -6.46 -0.95
N LEU A 200 10.47 -6.29 -1.24
CA LEU A 200 11.29 -7.31 -1.90
C LEU A 200 11.54 -8.52 -0.97
N GLN A 201 11.81 -8.28 0.32
CA GLN A 201 11.99 -9.33 1.32
C GLN A 201 10.73 -10.20 1.44
N GLN A 202 9.55 -9.59 1.54
CA GLN A 202 8.28 -10.32 1.64
C GLN A 202 7.96 -11.14 0.38
N LEU A 203 8.29 -10.62 -0.81
CA LEU A 203 8.13 -11.38 -2.06
C LEU A 203 9.10 -12.55 -2.14
N PHE A 204 10.36 -12.33 -1.73
CA PHE A 204 11.37 -13.38 -1.71
C PHE A 204 11.00 -14.49 -0.72
N GLN A 205 10.58 -14.12 0.50
CA GLN A 205 10.14 -15.07 1.52
C GLN A 205 8.98 -15.95 1.02
N LYS A 206 7.96 -15.33 0.41
CA LYS A 206 6.84 -16.07 -0.21
C LYS A 206 7.32 -17.03 -1.31
N HIS A 207 8.32 -16.62 -2.10
CA HIS A 207 8.90 -17.47 -3.14
C HIS A 207 9.66 -18.66 -2.55
N VAL A 208 10.43 -18.46 -1.48
CA VAL A 208 11.14 -19.54 -0.77
C VAL A 208 10.16 -20.52 -0.14
N GLU A 209 9.12 -20.04 0.53
CA GLU A 209 8.05 -20.88 1.11
C GLU A 209 7.37 -21.74 0.06
N SER A 210 7.08 -21.19 -1.12
CA SER A 210 6.45 -21.93 -2.22
C SER A 210 7.34 -23.01 -2.85
N GLN A 211 8.67 -22.93 -2.68
CA GLN A 211 9.61 -23.96 -3.16
C GLN A 211 9.96 -25.01 -2.09
N GLY A 212 9.82 -24.67 -0.81
CA GLY A 212 10.20 -25.52 0.32
C GLY A 212 9.36 -26.80 0.51
N ASP A 213 8.15 -26.85 -0.04
CA ASP A 213 7.22 -28.00 0.10
C ASP A 213 7.47 -29.15 -0.88
N GLY A 214 8.48 -29.05 -1.77
CA GLY A 214 8.65 -29.97 -2.91
C GLY A 214 9.91 -30.83 -2.97
N SER A 215 11.00 -30.51 -2.25
CA SER A 215 12.22 -31.33 -2.33
C SER A 215 13.17 -31.13 -1.16
N SER A 216 13.36 -32.20 -0.39
CA SER A 216 14.56 -32.42 0.39
C SER A 216 15.80 -32.29 -0.50
N SER A 217 16.83 -31.59 0.00
CA SER A 217 18.19 -31.57 -0.53
C SER A 217 18.38 -31.07 -1.98
N SER A 218 18.26 -29.77 -2.21
CA SER A 218 19.31 -29.02 -2.93
C SER A 218 19.07 -27.52 -2.75
N ASN A 219 20.06 -26.84 -2.17
CA ASN A 219 20.09 -25.38 -2.04
C ASN A 219 20.22 -24.64 -3.39
N SER A 220 19.93 -25.30 -4.52
CA SER A 220 19.73 -24.62 -5.80
C SER A 220 18.30 -24.12 -5.87
N LEU A 221 17.98 -23.10 -5.07
CA LEU A 221 16.90 -22.16 -5.39
C LEU A 221 17.08 -21.81 -6.87
N ASP A 222 16.18 -22.31 -7.71
CA ASP A 222 16.32 -22.17 -9.14
C ASP A 222 16.19 -20.68 -9.49
N SER A 223 17.34 -20.02 -9.58
CA SER A 223 17.48 -18.60 -9.88
C SER A 223 16.97 -18.29 -11.29
N SER A 224 16.64 -19.32 -12.07
CA SER A 224 15.98 -19.22 -13.37
C SER A 224 14.44 -19.24 -13.30
N SER A 225 13.85 -19.48 -12.11
CA SER A 225 12.39 -19.50 -11.97
C SER A 225 11.74 -18.16 -12.34
N THR A 226 10.60 -18.23 -13.02
CA THR A 226 9.84 -17.04 -13.44
C THR A 226 9.48 -16.14 -12.26
N SER A 227 9.15 -16.73 -11.10
CA SER A 227 8.83 -15.98 -9.89
C SER A 227 10.02 -15.17 -9.39
N PHE A 228 11.21 -15.79 -9.30
CA PHE A 228 12.42 -15.09 -8.88
C PHE A 228 12.81 -13.96 -9.85
N ASN A 229 12.75 -14.24 -11.16
CA ASN A 229 13.02 -13.23 -12.19
C ASN A 229 12.05 -12.04 -12.12
N ASN A 230 10.78 -12.26 -11.80
CA ASN A 230 9.81 -11.17 -11.60
C ASN A 230 10.19 -10.29 -10.40
N ILE A 231 10.70 -10.87 -9.31
CA ILE A 231 11.16 -10.12 -8.14
C ILE A 231 12.41 -9.31 -8.49
N LYS A 232 13.36 -9.92 -9.21
CA LYS A 232 14.57 -9.24 -9.70
C LYS A 232 14.24 -8.07 -10.63
N GLU A 233 13.32 -8.25 -11.58
CA GLU A 233 12.87 -7.17 -12.48
C GLU A 233 12.15 -6.05 -11.71
N LEU A 234 11.35 -6.39 -10.70
CA LEU A 234 10.74 -5.40 -9.81
C LEU A 234 11.82 -4.57 -9.07
N ALA A 235 12.85 -5.23 -8.53
CA ALA A 235 13.98 -4.57 -7.88
C ALA A 235 14.73 -3.64 -8.84
N ARG A 236 14.98 -4.08 -10.08
CA ARG A 236 15.57 -3.24 -11.13
C ARG A 236 14.75 -1.98 -11.37
N ARG A 237 13.41 -2.11 -11.47
CA ARG A 237 12.53 -0.94 -11.66
C ARG A 237 12.47 -0.03 -10.44
N PHE A 238 12.56 -0.55 -9.22
CA PHE A 238 12.73 0.28 -8.02
C PHE A 238 14.06 1.05 -8.05
N SER A 239 15.15 0.39 -8.43
CA SER A 239 16.47 1.02 -8.58
C SER A 239 16.44 2.21 -9.55
N LEU A 240 15.69 2.11 -10.66
CA LEU A 240 15.51 3.21 -11.61
C LEU A 240 14.82 4.44 -11.01
N THR A 241 14.05 4.31 -9.92
CA THR A 241 13.35 5.45 -9.29
C THR A 241 14.27 6.41 -8.55
N PHE A 242 15.51 6.02 -8.25
CA PHE A 242 16.51 6.87 -7.61
C PHE A 242 17.21 7.84 -8.59
N GLY A 243 16.93 7.72 -9.89
CA GLY A 243 17.48 8.60 -10.91
C GLY A 243 18.99 8.41 -11.14
N TRP A 244 19.63 9.45 -11.67
CA TRP A 244 21.07 9.45 -12.01
C TRP A 244 21.95 10.14 -10.96
N ASP A 245 21.34 10.95 -10.09
CA ASP A 245 22.03 11.71 -9.05
C ASP A 245 22.29 10.82 -7.82
N GLN A 246 23.40 10.09 -7.87
CA GLN A 246 23.81 9.15 -6.83
C GLN A 246 24.07 9.84 -5.48
N VAL A 247 24.37 11.14 -5.47
CA VAL A 247 24.58 11.89 -4.22
C VAL A 247 23.25 12.10 -3.50
N LYS A 248 22.18 12.47 -4.22
CA LYS A 248 20.86 12.70 -3.61
C LYS A 248 20.19 11.43 -3.08
N SER A 249 20.51 10.26 -3.64
CA SER A 249 19.98 8.96 -3.25
C SER A 249 20.91 8.15 -2.35
N ARG A 250 22.11 8.68 -2.04
CA ARG A 250 23.19 7.97 -1.34
C ARG A 250 22.71 7.23 -0.09
N GLU A 251 22.08 7.96 0.83
CA GLU A 251 21.66 7.41 2.13
C GLU A 251 20.54 6.36 1.98
N SER A 252 19.59 6.59 1.06
CA SER A 252 18.54 5.62 0.76
C SER A 252 19.10 4.31 0.19
N VAL A 253 20.04 4.40 -0.75
CA VAL A 253 20.66 3.22 -1.38
C VAL A 253 21.53 2.49 -0.36
N ALA A 254 22.29 3.20 0.48
CA ALA A 254 23.02 2.61 1.58
C ALA A 254 22.09 1.89 2.57
N MET A 255 20.92 2.46 2.89
CA MET A 255 19.91 1.82 3.73
C MET A 255 19.37 0.53 3.11
N ILE A 256 19.07 0.54 1.81
CA ILE A 256 18.63 -0.67 1.07
C ILE A 256 19.68 -1.79 1.18
N HIS A 257 20.95 -1.46 0.95
CA HIS A 257 22.04 -2.44 1.06
C HIS A 257 22.21 -2.95 2.48
N LYS A 258 22.17 -2.07 3.48
CA LYS A 258 22.28 -2.47 4.89
C LYS A 258 21.18 -3.46 5.28
N GLU A 259 19.91 -3.10 5.10
CA GLU A 259 18.78 -3.97 5.48
C GLU A 259 18.69 -5.22 4.61
N GLY A 260 19.11 -5.14 3.35
CA GLY A 260 19.17 -6.29 2.45
C GLY A 260 20.23 -7.31 2.84
N ILE A 261 21.41 -6.87 3.29
CA ILE A 261 22.48 -7.73 3.80
C ILE A 261 22.07 -8.34 5.14
N GLU A 262 21.55 -7.53 6.06
CA GLU A 262 21.03 -8.02 7.35
C GLU A 262 19.99 -9.13 7.14
N PHE A 263 19.09 -8.98 6.17
CA PHE A 263 18.12 -10.02 5.80
C PHE A 263 18.75 -11.27 5.16
N ALA A 264 19.72 -11.10 4.26
CA ALA A 264 20.40 -12.20 3.59
C ALA A 264 21.13 -13.13 4.58
N PHE A 265 21.65 -12.56 5.68
CA PHE A 265 22.36 -13.29 6.74
C PHE A 265 21.50 -13.56 7.98
N GLN A 266 20.21 -13.22 7.97
CA GLN A 266 19.31 -13.49 9.08
C GLN A 266 19.23 -15.00 9.35
N GLY A 267 19.46 -15.41 10.60
CA GLY A 267 19.47 -16.82 11.01
C GLY A 267 20.82 -17.54 10.86
N ALA A 268 21.88 -16.86 10.38
CA ALA A 268 23.22 -17.46 10.25
C ALA A 268 23.93 -17.69 11.60
N ALA A 269 23.60 -16.90 12.63
CA ALA A 269 24.30 -16.91 13.93
C ALA A 269 24.11 -18.19 14.78
N GLY A 270 23.27 -19.13 14.34
CA GLY A 270 23.03 -20.42 15.01
C GLY A 270 23.42 -21.66 14.20
N MET A 271 23.96 -21.49 12.98
CA MET A 271 24.36 -22.61 12.13
C MET A 271 25.88 -22.83 12.22
N GLU A 272 26.29 -23.93 12.85
CA GLU A 272 27.70 -24.37 12.89
C GLU A 272 28.22 -24.67 11.48
N GLY A 273 28.78 -23.66 10.80
CA GLY A 273 29.78 -23.75 9.74
C GLY A 273 29.47 -24.52 8.45
N LYS A 274 28.31 -25.18 8.30
CA LYS A 274 28.03 -26.08 7.16
C LYS A 274 26.81 -25.71 6.31
N CYS A 275 25.92 -24.86 6.80
CA CYS A 275 24.74 -24.44 6.03
C CYS A 275 24.88 -22.99 5.59
N LEU A 276 24.68 -22.75 4.29
CA LEU A 276 24.56 -21.40 3.74
C LEU A 276 23.35 -20.69 4.39
N PRO A 277 23.44 -19.37 4.64
CA PRO A 277 22.30 -18.61 5.13
C PRO A 277 21.05 -18.81 4.24
N PRO A 278 19.86 -18.98 4.81
CA PRO A 278 18.64 -19.35 4.07
C PRO A 278 18.25 -18.29 3.02
N ASN A 279 18.64 -17.03 3.25
CA ASN A 279 18.26 -15.89 2.43
C ASN A 279 19.38 -15.41 1.50
N LEU A 280 20.47 -16.17 1.34
CA LEU A 280 21.66 -15.71 0.61
C LEU A 280 21.36 -15.25 -0.82
N ASN A 281 20.44 -15.93 -1.51
CA ASN A 281 20.04 -15.58 -2.88
C ASN A 281 19.32 -14.24 -3.00
N PHE A 282 18.87 -13.65 -1.89
CA PHE A 282 18.36 -12.28 -1.87
C PHE A 282 19.42 -11.26 -2.33
N LEU A 283 20.71 -11.55 -2.15
CA LEU A 283 21.80 -10.68 -2.62
C LEU A 283 21.80 -10.50 -4.14
N ILE A 284 21.28 -11.47 -4.90
CA ILE A 284 21.13 -11.33 -6.36
C ILE A 284 20.09 -10.26 -6.69
N ILE A 285 18.97 -10.20 -5.95
CA ILE A 285 17.95 -9.15 -6.09
C ILE A 285 18.55 -7.80 -5.65
N LEU A 286 19.29 -7.81 -4.54
CA LEU A 286 19.95 -6.61 -4.01
C LEU A 286 20.99 -6.04 -4.99
N SER A 287 21.61 -6.88 -5.81
CA SER A 287 22.62 -6.46 -6.80
C SER A 287 22.09 -5.46 -7.83
N GLU A 288 20.77 -5.41 -8.06
CA GLU A 288 20.11 -4.43 -8.94
C GLU A 288 20.23 -2.98 -8.45
N PHE A 289 20.56 -2.78 -7.17
CA PHE A 289 20.80 -1.45 -6.56
C PHE A 289 22.29 -1.05 -6.55
N SER A 290 23.21 -1.99 -6.79
CA SER A 290 24.66 -1.77 -6.69
C SER A 290 25.21 -0.74 -7.68
N ASN A 291 24.50 -0.51 -8.79
CA ASN A 291 24.84 0.52 -9.78
C ASN A 291 24.51 1.95 -9.30
N LYS A 292 23.67 2.09 -8.27
CA LYS A 292 23.32 3.37 -7.62
C LYS A 292 24.23 3.70 -6.44
N LEU A 293 24.99 2.74 -5.93
CA LEU A 293 25.89 2.92 -4.80
C LEU A 293 27.19 3.63 -5.22
N LEU A 294 27.57 4.67 -4.48
CA LEU A 294 28.82 5.40 -4.71
C LEU A 294 30.04 4.52 -4.41
N LYS A 295 31.15 4.77 -5.12
CA LYS A 295 32.43 4.06 -4.91
C LYS A 295 32.90 3.98 -3.44
N PRO A 296 32.87 5.06 -2.63
CA PRO A 296 33.23 4.97 -1.20
C PRO A 296 32.29 4.06 -0.40
N ASP A 297 30.98 4.12 -0.67
CA ASP A 297 29.99 3.35 0.08
C ASP A 297 30.04 1.86 -0.26
N LYS A 298 30.48 1.50 -1.47
CA LYS A 298 30.76 0.09 -1.82
C LYS A 298 31.72 -0.55 -0.82
N ARG A 299 32.78 0.17 -0.41
CA ARG A 299 33.74 -0.34 0.60
C ARG A 299 33.09 -0.56 1.96
N LEU A 300 32.20 0.35 2.38
CA LEU A 300 31.48 0.21 3.64
C LEU A 300 30.50 -0.95 3.60
N VAL A 301 29.80 -1.15 2.50
CA VAL A 301 28.88 -2.28 2.30
C VAL A 301 29.62 -3.63 2.30
N PHE A 302 30.85 -3.69 1.80
CA PHE A 302 31.69 -4.89 1.89
C PHE A 302 32.18 -5.22 3.33
N LEU A 303 32.08 -4.26 4.25
CA LEU A 303 32.50 -4.43 5.65
C LEU A 303 31.34 -4.82 6.59
N VAL A 304 30.10 -4.78 6.09
CA VAL A 304 28.88 -5.27 6.76
C VAL A 304 28.76 -6.77 6.52
#